data_AF-J0WUI5-F1
#
_entry.id   AF-J0WUI5-F1
#
_cell.length_a   1.000
_cell.length_b   1.000
_cell.length_c   1.000
_cell.angle_alpha   90.00
_cell.angle_beta   90.00
_cell.angle_gamma   90.00
#
_symmetry.space_group_name_H-M   'P 1'
#
loop_
_entity.id
_entity.type
_entity.pdbx_description
1 polymer ?
#
loop_
_entity_poly.entity_id
_entity_poly.type
_entity_poly.pdbx_seq_one_letter_code
_entity_poly.pdbx_strand_id
1 'polypeptide(L)'
;LPTLLPCDSETRCRCGAFADPSAPIVEMDCVVYDHVGAFNAKIQVRRCPSCLPQAKMMAGPDLGALGCFNYNNQTVLTHALLNKYDSMLNSAETTYHGFCKFMAHEYEAYGCQTPFLSEDRFRTCWYSFMAVQECGDDFECGHCGSEPRVVLVDGVTVGYQKRKQTSTLRPPTHTHRHSPVHEDVKPPKK
;
A
#
# COMPACT_ATOMS: atom_id res chain seq x y z
N LEU A 1 -8.62 2.45 -19.14
CA LEU A 1 -8.04 1.12 -18.82
C LEU A 1 -8.86 0.03 -19.51
N PRO A 2 -8.25 -1.11 -19.91
CA PRO A 2 -8.95 -2.18 -20.59
C PRO A 2 -9.94 -2.89 -19.67
N THR A 3 -11.00 -3.46 -20.24
CA THR A 3 -12.01 -4.26 -19.52
C THR A 3 -11.59 -5.73 -19.33
N LEU A 4 -10.55 -6.17 -20.04
CA LEU A 4 -9.90 -7.47 -19.86
C LEU A 4 -8.42 -7.24 -19.58
N LEU A 5 -7.95 -7.82 -18.47
CA LEU A 5 -6.57 -7.78 -18.00
C LEU A 5 -5.92 -9.14 -18.32
N PRO A 6 -5.12 -9.24 -19.40
CA PRO A 6 -4.63 -10.52 -19.90
C PRO A 6 -3.46 -11.05 -19.06
N CYS A 7 -3.25 -12.38 -19.09
CA CYS A 7 -2.01 -12.97 -18.60
C CYS A 7 -0.84 -12.51 -19.47
N ASP A 8 0.31 -12.29 -18.85
CA ASP A 8 1.60 -12.02 -19.50
C ASP A 8 2.65 -13.06 -19.10
N SER A 9 3.89 -12.90 -19.58
CA SER A 9 5.03 -13.75 -19.20
C SER A 9 5.40 -13.66 -17.71
N GLU A 10 4.96 -12.59 -17.04
CA GLU A 10 5.21 -12.33 -15.62
C GLU A 10 4.05 -12.78 -14.72
N THR A 11 3.11 -13.56 -15.26
CA THR A 11 1.97 -14.09 -14.50
C THR A 11 2.48 -14.96 -13.35
N ARG A 12 2.27 -14.50 -12.11
CA ARG A 12 2.79 -15.14 -10.89
C ARG A 12 1.71 -15.35 -9.85
N CYS A 13 1.88 -16.42 -9.08
CA CYS A 13 1.09 -16.67 -7.89
C CYS A 13 1.68 -15.90 -6.70
N ARG A 14 0.84 -15.64 -5.68
CA ARG A 14 1.26 -15.13 -4.37
C ARG A 14 2.40 -15.92 -3.71
N CYS A 15 2.55 -17.22 -4.02
CA CYS A 15 3.67 -18.02 -3.50
C CYS A 15 5.01 -17.75 -4.22
N GLY A 16 5.05 -16.88 -5.22
CA GLY A 16 6.22 -16.56 -6.03
C GLY A 16 6.41 -17.45 -7.27
N ALA A 17 5.63 -18.53 -7.42
CA ALA A 17 5.73 -19.40 -8.58
C ALA A 17 5.14 -18.74 -9.84
N PHE A 18 5.85 -18.88 -10.96
CA PHE A 18 5.33 -18.53 -12.27
C PHE A 18 4.19 -19.46 -12.67
N ALA A 19 3.21 -18.92 -13.39
CA ALA A 19 2.18 -19.72 -14.01
C ALA A 19 2.77 -20.65 -15.08
N ASP A 20 2.25 -21.87 -15.17
CA ASP A 20 2.54 -22.77 -16.28
C ASP A 20 1.87 -22.23 -17.57
N PRO A 21 2.64 -21.89 -18.63
CA PRO A 21 2.08 -21.41 -19.89
C PRO A 21 1.17 -22.41 -20.61
N SER A 22 1.29 -23.70 -20.30
CA SER A 22 0.44 -24.77 -20.85
C SER A 22 -0.87 -24.95 -20.08
N ALA A 23 -0.98 -24.43 -18.85
CA ALA A 23 -2.21 -24.52 -18.07
C ALA A 23 -3.36 -23.74 -18.74
N PRO A 24 -4.63 -24.13 -18.56
CA PRO A 24 -5.75 -23.38 -19.11
C PRO A 24 -5.84 -21.98 -18.48
N ILE A 25 -6.12 -20.97 -19.31
CA ILE A 25 -6.51 -19.63 -18.86
C ILE A 25 -7.94 -19.68 -18.34
N VAL A 26 -8.18 -19.05 -17.20
CA VAL A 26 -9.50 -18.83 -16.61
C VAL A 26 -9.72 -17.32 -16.50
N GLU A 27 -10.88 -16.85 -16.94
CA GLU A 27 -11.30 -15.46 -16.69
C GLU A 27 -12.01 -15.37 -15.33
N MET A 28 -11.63 -14.37 -14.54
CA MET A 28 -12.25 -14.05 -13.25
C MET A 28 -12.74 -12.61 -13.25
N ASP A 29 -13.86 -12.36 -12.58
CA ASP A 29 -14.34 -10.99 -12.36
C ASP A 29 -13.46 -10.28 -11.31
N CYS A 30 -13.15 -9.03 -11.59
CA CYS A 30 -12.40 -8.16 -10.70
C CYS A 30 -12.92 -6.72 -10.74
N VAL A 31 -12.56 -5.94 -9.74
CA VAL A 31 -12.86 -4.51 -9.68
C VAL A 31 -11.54 -3.74 -9.76
N VAL A 32 -11.49 -2.80 -10.70
CA VAL A 32 -10.38 -1.86 -10.86
C VAL A 32 -10.75 -0.53 -10.21
N TYR A 33 -9.99 -0.12 -9.21
CA TYR A 33 -10.14 1.15 -8.51
C TYR A 33 -9.15 2.17 -9.05
N ASP A 34 -9.67 3.31 -9.50
CA ASP A 34 -8.91 4.43 -10.03
C ASP A 34 -9.23 5.73 -9.26
N HIS A 35 -8.41 6.76 -9.43
CA HIS A 35 -8.60 8.06 -8.77
C HIS A 35 -9.86 8.82 -9.20
N VAL A 36 -10.52 8.42 -10.30
CA VAL A 36 -11.77 9.02 -10.81
C VAL A 36 -13.00 8.14 -10.57
N GLY A 37 -12.82 6.90 -10.12
CA GLY A 37 -13.92 5.95 -10.00
C GLY A 37 -13.45 4.49 -10.01
N ALA A 38 -14.41 3.56 -9.93
CA ALA A 38 -14.14 2.14 -10.06
C ALA A 38 -15.03 1.51 -11.13
N PHE A 39 -14.50 0.47 -11.78
CA PHE A 39 -15.24 -0.27 -12.80
C PHE A 39 -14.97 -1.77 -12.70
N ASN A 40 -15.97 -2.56 -13.11
CA ASN A 40 -15.83 -4.01 -13.21
C ASN A 40 -15.04 -4.38 -14.47
N ALA A 41 -14.10 -5.29 -14.32
CA ALA A 41 -13.29 -5.84 -15.38
C ALA A 41 -13.15 -7.35 -15.21
N LYS A 42 -12.57 -7.99 -16.21
CA LYS A 42 -12.14 -9.39 -16.14
C LYS A 42 -10.63 -9.46 -16.08
N ILE A 43 -10.10 -10.43 -15.36
CA ILE A 43 -8.67 -10.75 -15.32
C ILE A 43 -8.46 -12.19 -15.71
N GLN A 44 -7.46 -12.43 -16.56
CA GLN A 44 -7.03 -13.76 -16.92
C GLN A 44 -6.07 -14.27 -15.86
N VAL A 45 -6.30 -15.50 -15.41
CA VAL A 45 -5.47 -16.16 -14.43
C VAL A 45 -5.23 -17.61 -14.83
N ARG A 46 -4.20 -18.21 -14.23
CA ARG A 46 -3.86 -19.63 -14.40
C ARG A 46 -3.77 -20.30 -13.05
N ARG A 47 -4.01 -21.60 -13.01
CA ARG A 47 -3.83 -22.37 -11.77
C ARG A 47 -2.35 -22.36 -11.37
N CYS A 48 -2.05 -22.08 -10.10
CA CYS A 48 -0.67 -22.14 -9.62
C CYS A 48 -0.16 -23.60 -9.63
N PRO A 49 1.03 -23.88 -10.21
CA PRO A 49 1.59 -25.24 -10.24
C PRO A 49 2.18 -25.68 -8.89
N SER A 50 2.63 -24.73 -8.06
CA SER A 50 3.33 -25.04 -6.80
C SER A 50 2.40 -25.09 -5.58
N CYS A 51 1.25 -24.41 -5.63
CA CYS A 51 0.31 -24.43 -4.53
C CYS A 51 -0.51 -25.72 -4.52
N LEU A 52 -0.77 -26.24 -3.32
CA LEU A 52 -1.64 -27.39 -3.15
C LEU A 52 -3.02 -27.13 -3.78
N PRO A 53 -3.63 -28.13 -4.45
CA PRO A 53 -4.95 -28.01 -5.06
C PRO A 53 -6.04 -27.42 -4.15
N GLN A 54 -5.98 -27.70 -2.85
CA GLN A 54 -6.92 -27.25 -1.83
C GLN A 54 -6.82 -25.74 -1.55
N ALA A 55 -5.65 -25.13 -1.80
CA ALA A 55 -5.42 -23.70 -1.57
C ALA A 55 -6.11 -22.81 -2.62
N LYS A 56 -6.56 -23.39 -3.75
CA LYS A 56 -7.28 -22.70 -4.85
C LYS A 56 -6.58 -21.41 -5.31
N MET A 57 -5.25 -21.37 -5.23
CA MET A 57 -4.47 -20.20 -5.60
C MET A 57 -4.38 -20.07 -7.11
N MET A 58 -4.58 -18.85 -7.58
CA MET A 58 -4.53 -18.49 -9.00
C MET A 58 -3.36 -17.51 -9.22
N ALA A 59 -2.54 -17.81 -10.21
CA ALA A 59 -1.50 -16.92 -10.69
C ALA A 59 -2.12 -15.89 -11.64
N GLY A 60 -1.87 -14.61 -11.39
CA GLY A 60 -2.39 -13.51 -12.19
C GLY A 60 -1.27 -12.62 -12.73
N PRO A 61 -1.58 -11.75 -13.69
CA PRO A 61 -0.62 -10.83 -14.29
C PRO A 61 -0.16 -9.78 -13.27
N ASP A 62 1.03 -9.23 -13.50
CA ASP A 62 1.61 -8.16 -12.69
C ASP A 62 0.86 -6.83 -12.88
N LEU A 63 0.50 -6.54 -14.14
CA LEU A 63 -0.20 -5.32 -14.59
C LEU A 63 0.59 -4.01 -14.47
N GLY A 64 1.86 -4.03 -14.05
CA GLY A 64 2.67 -2.83 -13.90
C GLY A 64 2.82 -2.03 -15.20
N ALA A 65 2.94 -2.73 -16.35
CA ALA A 65 2.99 -2.10 -17.67
C ALA A 65 1.70 -1.32 -18.05
N LEU A 66 0.57 -1.65 -17.42
CA LEU A 66 -0.71 -0.94 -17.60
C LEU A 66 -0.91 0.17 -16.56
N GLY A 67 0.07 0.39 -15.67
CA GLY A 67 -0.05 1.32 -14.56
C GLY A 67 -1.05 0.84 -13.51
N CYS A 68 -1.13 -0.47 -13.29
CA CYS A 68 -2.04 -1.09 -12.35
C CYS A 68 -1.29 -2.03 -11.41
N PHE A 69 -1.75 -2.11 -10.17
CA PHE A 69 -1.28 -3.02 -9.14
C PHE A 69 -2.34 -4.09 -8.89
N ASN A 70 -1.99 -5.34 -9.17
CA ASN A 70 -2.83 -6.49 -8.90
C ASN A 70 -2.66 -6.95 -7.43
N TYR A 71 -3.60 -6.59 -6.55
CA TYR A 71 -3.50 -6.99 -5.13
C TYR A 71 -3.80 -8.48 -4.91
N ASN A 72 -4.85 -9.02 -5.56
CA ASN A 72 -5.30 -10.41 -5.30
C ASN A 72 -6.16 -11.04 -6.42
N ASN A 73 -6.05 -10.56 -7.66
CA ASN A 73 -6.88 -10.94 -8.82
C ASN A 73 -8.38 -10.58 -8.74
N GLN A 74 -8.85 -10.01 -7.62
CA GLN A 74 -10.23 -9.54 -7.48
C GLN A 74 -10.29 -8.03 -7.27
N THR A 75 -9.25 -7.48 -6.64
CA THR A 75 -9.06 -6.05 -6.40
C THR A 75 -7.78 -5.62 -7.12
N VAL A 76 -7.94 -4.69 -8.04
CA VAL A 76 -6.85 -4.07 -8.79
C VAL A 76 -6.91 -2.57 -8.52
N LEU A 77 -5.78 -1.93 -8.27
CA LEU A 77 -5.70 -0.50 -8.04
C LEU A 77 -4.82 0.12 -9.11
N THR A 78 -5.16 1.30 -9.60
CA THR A 78 -4.28 2.04 -10.51
C THR A 78 -3.11 2.65 -9.74
N HIS A 79 -1.96 2.75 -10.38
CA HIS A 79 -0.83 3.52 -9.87
C HIS A 79 -1.24 5.00 -9.69
N ALA A 80 -2.13 5.53 -10.55
CA ALA A 80 -2.65 6.88 -10.40
C ALA A 80 -3.39 7.09 -9.06
N LEU A 81 -4.21 6.13 -8.63
CA LEU A 81 -4.88 6.17 -7.32
C LEU A 81 -3.89 6.09 -6.16
N LEU A 82 -2.92 5.17 -6.26
CA LEU A 82 -1.91 4.96 -5.21
C LEU A 82 -0.99 6.18 -5.07
N ASN A 83 -0.50 6.72 -6.20
CA ASN A 83 0.33 7.92 -6.24
C ASN A 83 -0.43 9.18 -5.80
N LYS A 84 -1.75 9.25 -6.01
CA LYS A 84 -2.59 10.34 -5.46
C LYS A 84 -2.54 10.34 -3.93
N TYR A 85 -2.63 9.15 -3.31
CA TYR A 85 -2.46 9.05 -1.87
C TYR A 85 -1.05 9.43 -1.43
N ASP A 86 0.01 8.93 -2.09
CA ASP A 86 1.39 9.30 -1.74
C ASP A 86 1.62 10.80 -1.82
N SER A 87 1.07 11.46 -2.85
CA SER A 87 1.14 12.90 -3.01
C SER A 87 0.45 13.63 -1.86
N MET A 88 -0.74 13.20 -1.46
CA MET A 88 -1.50 13.80 -0.35
C MET A 88 -0.91 13.50 1.02
N LEU A 89 -0.29 12.33 1.19
CA LEU A 89 0.45 11.94 2.38
C LEU A 89 1.67 12.84 2.55
N ASN A 90 2.48 13.00 1.50
CA ASN A 90 3.72 13.77 1.54
C ASN A 90 3.49 15.29 1.61
N SER A 91 2.45 15.80 0.94
CA SER A 91 2.22 17.26 0.87
C SER A 91 1.31 17.81 1.97
N ALA A 92 0.42 16.97 2.52
CA ALA A 92 -0.63 17.42 3.44
C ALA A 92 -0.83 16.48 4.64
N GLU A 93 0.12 15.57 4.90
CA GLU A 93 0.09 14.61 6.01
C GLU A 93 -1.23 13.83 6.08
N THR A 94 -1.81 13.54 4.91
CA THR A 94 -3.15 12.97 4.83
C THR A 94 -3.16 11.55 5.39
N THR A 95 -3.98 11.33 6.42
CA THR A 95 -4.19 9.99 6.99
C THR A 95 -4.98 9.08 6.04
N TYR A 96 -4.85 7.75 6.19
CA TYR A 96 -5.69 6.78 5.46
C TYR A 96 -7.19 7.08 5.59
N HIS A 97 -7.64 7.37 6.82
CA HIS A 97 -9.03 7.73 7.08
C HIS A 97 -9.46 8.96 6.27
N GLY A 98 -8.66 10.03 6.33
CA GLY A 98 -8.90 11.27 5.61
C GLY A 98 -8.96 11.05 4.09
N PHE A 99 -8.02 10.28 3.55
CA PHE A 99 -7.96 9.95 2.14
C PHE A 99 -9.17 9.11 1.68
N CYS A 100 -9.49 8.02 2.39
CA CYS A 100 -10.62 7.17 2.04
C CYS A 100 -11.94 7.94 2.08
N LYS A 101 -12.12 8.83 3.06
CA LYS A 101 -13.31 9.69 3.14
C LYS A 101 -13.37 10.69 1.98
N PHE A 102 -12.24 11.31 1.64
CA PHE A 102 -12.13 12.20 0.49
C PHE A 102 -12.49 11.48 -0.83
N MET A 103 -11.90 10.31 -1.07
CA MET A 103 -12.17 9.50 -2.26
C MET A 103 -13.63 9.00 -2.32
N ALA A 104 -14.22 8.63 -1.18
CA ALA A 104 -15.63 8.23 -1.11
C ALA A 104 -16.56 9.38 -1.56
N HIS A 105 -16.29 10.61 -1.09
CA HIS A 105 -17.06 11.79 -1.51
C HIS A 105 -16.85 12.13 -2.99
N GLU A 106 -15.64 11.99 -3.55
CA GLU A 106 -15.41 12.16 -4.99
C GLU A 106 -16.20 11.12 -5.80
N TYR A 107 -16.17 9.85 -5.39
CA TYR A 107 -16.92 8.78 -6.06
C TYR A 107 -18.42 9.04 -6.06
N GLU A 108 -18.97 9.50 -4.92
CA GLU A 108 -20.37 9.91 -4.82
C GLU A 108 -20.68 11.08 -5.75
N ALA A 109 -19.83 12.11 -5.76
CA ALA A 109 -20.00 13.29 -6.61
C ALA A 109 -19.94 12.96 -8.12
N TYR A 110 -19.13 11.97 -8.50
CA TYR A 110 -19.04 11.48 -9.88
C TYR A 110 -20.09 10.42 -10.24
N GLY A 111 -20.96 10.03 -9.30
CA GLY A 111 -22.01 9.04 -9.55
C GLY A 111 -21.47 7.63 -9.82
N CYS A 112 -20.33 7.29 -9.21
CA CYS A 112 -19.75 5.95 -9.33
C CYS A 112 -20.68 4.89 -8.72
N GLN A 113 -20.96 3.82 -9.48
CA GLN A 113 -21.81 2.72 -9.00
C GLN A 113 -21.15 1.88 -7.93
N THR A 114 -19.82 1.74 -8.02
CA THR A 114 -19.02 0.99 -7.05
C THR A 114 -18.49 1.96 -6.01
N PRO A 115 -18.76 1.75 -4.71
CA PRO A 115 -18.24 2.61 -3.64
C PRO A 115 -16.72 2.47 -3.53
N PHE A 116 -16.07 3.48 -2.97
CA PHE A 116 -14.63 3.41 -2.69
C PHE A 116 -14.30 2.33 -1.64
N LEU A 117 -13.04 1.92 -1.61
CA LEU A 117 -12.51 0.91 -0.68
C LEU A 117 -12.68 1.33 0.78
N SER A 118 -12.88 0.35 1.67
CA SER A 118 -12.77 0.59 3.11
C SER A 118 -11.34 0.95 3.51
N GLU A 119 -11.18 1.68 4.61
CA GLU A 119 -9.87 2.13 5.11
C GLU A 119 -8.89 0.97 5.30
N ASP A 120 -9.33 -0.12 5.94
CA ASP A 120 -8.49 -1.30 6.15
C ASP A 120 -8.06 -1.96 4.84
N ARG A 121 -8.96 -2.00 3.85
CA ARG A 121 -8.67 -2.60 2.54
C ARG A 121 -7.68 -1.74 1.76
N PHE A 122 -7.93 -0.44 1.68
CA PHE A 122 -7.04 0.51 1.01
C PHE A 122 -5.65 0.49 1.64
N ARG A 123 -5.57 0.60 2.97
CA ARG A 123 -4.29 0.53 3.71
C ARG A 123 -3.52 -0.75 3.41
N THR A 124 -4.20 -1.90 3.37
CA THR A 124 -3.55 -3.18 3.04
C THR A 124 -3.05 -3.21 1.60
N CYS A 125 -3.82 -2.69 0.65
CA CYS A 125 -3.41 -2.61 -0.75
C CYS A 125 -2.19 -1.69 -0.91
N TRP A 126 -2.22 -0.51 -0.27
CA TRP A 126 -1.12 0.45 -0.33
C TRP A 126 0.18 -0.11 0.27
N TYR A 127 0.16 -0.72 1.46
CA TYR A 127 1.36 -1.36 2.00
C TYR A 127 1.88 -2.50 1.11
N SER A 128 1.00 -3.23 0.44
CA SER A 128 1.41 -4.29 -0.49
C SER A 128 2.05 -3.71 -1.75
N PHE A 129 1.54 -2.57 -2.23
CA PHE A 129 2.12 -1.83 -3.35
C PHE A 129 3.51 -1.26 -2.98
N MET A 130 3.63 -0.63 -1.81
CA MET A 130 4.91 -0.12 -1.32
C MET A 130 5.95 -1.22 -1.14
N ALA A 131 5.55 -2.42 -0.72
CA ALA A 131 6.46 -3.55 -0.54
C ALA A 131 7.07 -4.07 -1.85
N VAL A 132 6.47 -3.75 -3.01
CA VAL A 132 6.99 -4.12 -4.33
C VAL A 132 7.67 -2.96 -5.06
N GLN A 133 7.61 -1.74 -4.52
CA GLN A 133 8.37 -0.62 -5.07
C GLN A 133 9.86 -0.82 -4.75
N GLU A 134 10.70 -0.81 -5.79
CA GLU A 134 12.14 -0.66 -5.63
C GLU A 134 12.42 0.82 -5.32
N CYS A 135 12.57 1.16 -4.05
CA CYS A 135 13.12 2.45 -3.65
C CYS A 135 14.61 2.47 -4.00
N GLY A 136 14.92 2.73 -5.27
CA GLY A 136 16.27 2.78 -5.83
C GLY A 136 17.05 4.05 -5.48
N ASP A 137 16.47 4.92 -4.65
CA ASP A 137 17.22 5.98 -4.01
C ASP A 137 17.84 5.37 -2.77
N ASP A 138 19.12 5.04 -2.88
CA ASP A 138 19.94 4.66 -1.74
C ASP A 138 19.63 5.65 -0.60
N PHE A 139 18.90 5.21 0.42
CA PHE A 139 18.84 5.87 1.72
C PHE A 139 20.21 5.74 2.43
N GLU A 140 21.28 5.85 1.65
CA GLU A 140 22.65 5.97 2.06
C GLU A 140 22.83 7.41 2.49
N CYS A 141 22.78 7.60 3.80
CA CYS A 141 23.27 8.83 4.40
C CYS A 141 24.70 9.05 3.90
N GLY A 142 24.97 10.16 3.20
CA GLY A 142 26.32 10.48 2.68
C GLY A 142 27.42 10.58 3.75
N HIS A 143 27.05 10.51 5.03
CA HIS A 143 27.96 10.41 6.17
C HIS A 143 27.98 9.02 6.83
N CYS A 144 26.89 8.27 6.77
CA CYS A 144 26.66 7.05 7.54
C CYS A 144 26.75 5.77 6.69
N GLY A 145 26.74 5.90 5.36
CA GLY A 145 26.67 4.77 4.45
C GLY A 145 25.27 4.14 4.37
N SER A 146 25.19 3.03 3.66
CA SER A 146 23.98 2.21 3.44
C SER A 146 23.44 1.52 4.70
N GLU A 147 24.16 1.54 5.83
CA GLU A 147 23.79 0.84 7.08
C GLU A 147 23.87 1.77 8.31
N PRO A 148 23.01 2.81 8.42
CA PRO A 148 23.00 3.70 9.58
C PRO A 148 22.53 2.95 10.83
N ARG A 149 23.20 3.21 11.96
CA ARG A 149 22.85 2.62 13.27
C ARG A 149 21.42 2.98 13.73
N VAL A 150 20.88 4.10 13.26
CA VAL A 150 19.51 4.57 13.55
C VAL A 150 18.97 5.28 12.31
N VAL A 151 17.80 4.85 11.84
CA VAL A 151 17.04 5.53 10.77
C VAL A 151 15.94 6.37 11.43
N LEU A 152 15.98 7.68 11.23
CA LEU A 152 14.91 8.60 11.63
C LEU A 152 14.12 8.97 10.38
N VAL A 153 12.89 8.47 10.28
CA VAL A 153 11.96 8.88 9.23
C VAL A 153 11.07 9.98 9.81
N ASP A 154 11.29 11.21 9.37
CA ASP A 154 10.44 12.35 9.76
C ASP A 154 9.11 12.20 9.01
N GLY A 155 8.03 11.86 9.74
CA GLY A 155 6.69 11.65 9.15
C GLY A 155 5.92 10.41 9.59
N VAL A 156 6.36 9.62 10.58
CA VAL A 156 5.54 8.52 11.11
C VAL A 156 5.43 8.59 12.63
N THR A 157 4.27 9.04 13.12
CA THR A 157 3.87 8.82 14.51
C THR A 157 3.45 7.36 14.67
N VAL A 158 4.40 6.48 15.04
CA VAL A 158 4.08 5.07 15.34
C VAL A 158 3.31 5.01 16.66
N GLY A 159 1.98 4.97 16.58
CA GLY A 159 1.10 4.77 17.72
C GLY A 159 1.13 3.31 18.18
N TYR A 160 1.88 3.00 19.25
CA TYR A 160 1.83 1.68 19.87
C TYR A 160 0.55 1.54 20.72
N GLN A 161 -0.11 0.38 20.62
CA GLN A 161 -1.15 0.04 21.60
C GLN A 161 -0.53 0.02 23.00
N LYS A 162 -1.20 0.62 23.99
CA LYS A 162 -0.72 0.77 25.39
C LYS A 162 -0.17 -0.52 26.02
N ARG A 163 -0.73 -1.67 25.64
CA ARG A 163 -0.28 -3.02 26.08
C ARG A 163 1.08 -3.47 25.52
N LYS A 164 1.57 -2.84 24.44
CA LYS A 164 2.88 -3.08 23.83
C LYS A 164 3.93 -2.05 24.25
N GLN A 165 3.54 -1.10 25.10
CA GLN A 165 4.45 -0.14 25.71
C GLN A 165 5.24 -0.88 26.80
N THR A 166 6.46 -1.31 26.47
CA THR A 166 7.37 -1.87 27.47
C THR A 166 7.89 -0.75 28.38
N SER A 167 8.28 -1.08 29.62
CA SER A 167 8.94 -0.12 30.52
C SER A 167 10.29 0.39 30.01
N THR A 168 10.77 -0.14 28.88
CA THR A 168 12.06 0.16 28.25
C THR A 168 11.96 1.15 27.10
N LEU A 169 10.75 1.43 26.56
CA LEU A 169 10.58 2.47 25.55
C LEU A 169 10.69 3.84 26.24
N ARG A 170 11.76 4.57 25.92
CA ARG A 170 11.97 5.96 26.33
C ARG A 170 11.95 6.85 25.09
N PRO A 171 11.38 8.06 25.15
CA PRO A 171 11.49 9.00 24.06
C PRO A 171 12.98 9.25 23.75
N PRO A 172 13.38 9.39 22.47
CA PRO A 172 14.78 9.55 22.06
C PRO A 172 15.37 10.91 22.47
N THR A 173 14.60 11.75 23.17
CA THR A 173 15.04 13.04 23.68
C THR A 173 15.82 12.86 24.98
N HIS A 174 17.11 12.60 24.89
CA HIS A 174 18.02 12.85 26.01
C HIS A 174 18.25 14.36 26.13
N THR A 175 17.95 14.93 27.29
CA THR A 175 18.27 16.34 27.57
C THR A 175 19.79 16.47 27.68
N HIS A 176 20.38 17.35 26.87
CA HIS A 176 21.80 17.69 26.97
C HIS A 176 21.97 18.79 28.03
N ARG A 177 23.15 18.91 28.65
CA ARG A 177 23.41 19.94 29.69
C ARG A 177 23.22 21.38 29.19
N HIS A 178 23.28 21.58 27.87
CA HIS A 178 23.08 22.87 27.22
C HIS A 178 21.71 22.98 26.52
N SER A 179 20.81 22.02 26.73
CA SER A 179 19.45 22.12 26.16
C SER A 179 18.73 23.33 26.75
N PRO A 180 18.04 24.14 25.93
CA PRO A 180 17.27 25.27 26.42
C PRO A 180 16.19 24.80 27.38
N VAL A 181 16.12 25.44 28.55
CA VAL A 181 15.11 25.18 29.57
C VAL A 181 14.04 26.25 29.42
N HIS A 182 12.80 25.82 29.20
CA HIS A 182 11.65 26.72 29.21
C HIS A 182 10.94 26.60 30.56
N GLU A 183 10.95 27.68 31.35
CA GLU A 183 10.13 27.79 32.55
C GLU A 183 8.65 28.05 32.14
N ASP A 184 7.70 27.68 33.00
CA ASP A 184 6.24 27.84 32.77
C ASP A 184 5.58 27.02 31.66
N VAL A 185 6.08 25.80 31.39
CA VAL A 185 5.34 24.84 30.53
C VAL A 185 4.07 24.37 31.24
N LYS A 186 2.91 24.89 30.84
CA LYS A 186 1.61 24.44 31.36
C LYS A 186 1.36 22.99 30.91
N PRO A 187 1.12 22.05 31.83
CA PRO A 187 0.80 20.68 31.44
C PRO A 187 -0.50 20.65 30.63
N PRO A 188 -0.62 19.73 29.64
CA PRO A 188 -1.85 19.57 28.89
C PRO A 188 -3.00 19.21 29.84
N LYS A 189 -4.15 19.88 29.66
CA LYS A 189 -5.35 19.63 30.47
C LYS A 189 -5.81 18.19 30.22
N LYS A 190 -6.11 17.48 31.32
CA LYS A 190 -6.66 16.12 31.30
C LYS A 190 -8.04 16.08 30.65
#